data_AF-A0A832J2F8-F1
#
_entry.id   AF-A0A832J2F8-F1
#
_cell.length_a   1.000
_cell.length_b   1.000
_cell.length_c   1.000
_cell.angle_alpha   90.00
_cell.angle_beta   90.00
_cell.angle_gamma   90.00
#
_symmetry.space_group_name_H-M   'P 1'
#
loop_
_entity.id
_entity.type
_entity.pdbx_description
1 polymer ?
#
loop_
_entity_poly.entity_id
_entity_poly.type
_entity_poly.pdbx_seq_one_letter_code
_entity_poly.pdbx_strand_id
1 'polypeptide(L)'
;MTKATRPKPNITLRNAVFIAIAIFVGLIIWAVNARVAAIDQTNGIPSEGKLPLSIAIIASLLVSLALGTIFSLGLSNRKRWRIVFHPNRGRIFGAVILSFLTPLQIFSYVPMILGPTFLFFISAVPLRLIVGFLLSTLMWYPVSCLLVSGVRSRLLRVALFSLMWWGSYSGLLLYLGYRVFRM
;
A
#
# COMPACT_ATOMS: atom_id res chain seq x y z
N MET A 1 -33.82 -1.75 18.55
CA MET A 1 -32.64 -1.84 17.65
C MET A 1 -32.79 -0.85 16.50
N THR A 2 -32.13 0.31 16.56
CA THR A 2 -32.13 1.28 15.46
C THR A 2 -31.28 0.78 14.31
N LYS A 3 -31.89 0.58 13.12
CA LYS A 3 -31.17 0.26 11.88
C LYS A 3 -30.25 1.44 11.55
N ALA A 4 -28.97 1.31 11.88
CA ALA A 4 -27.98 2.31 11.50
C ALA A 4 -27.96 2.43 9.97
N THR A 5 -28.40 3.58 9.46
CA THR A 5 -28.39 3.91 8.04
C THR A 5 -26.93 3.92 7.55
N ARG A 6 -26.66 3.26 6.42
CA ARG A 6 -25.32 3.22 5.82
C ARG A 6 -25.07 4.53 5.05
N PRO A 7 -23.84 5.05 5.03
CA PRO A 7 -23.51 6.26 4.28
C PRO A 7 -23.82 6.10 2.78
N LYS A 8 -24.26 7.18 2.14
CA LYS A 8 -24.54 7.20 0.69
C LYS A 8 -23.23 7.01 -0.09
N PRO A 9 -23.20 6.12 -1.11
CA PRO A 9 -21.98 5.74 -1.83
C PRO A 9 -21.23 6.92 -2.46
N ASN A 10 -21.95 7.94 -2.96
CA ASN A 10 -21.35 9.07 -3.66
C ASN A 10 -20.45 9.94 -2.77
N ILE A 11 -20.75 10.04 -1.47
CA ILE A 11 -19.95 10.84 -0.52
C ILE A 11 -18.60 10.15 -0.26
N THR A 12 -18.59 8.82 -0.23
CA THR A 12 -17.39 8.02 0.03
C THR A 12 -16.40 8.07 -1.13
N LEU A 13 -16.90 8.03 -2.38
CA LEU A 13 -16.05 8.16 -3.57
C LEU A 13 -15.42 9.55 -3.66
N ARG A 14 -16.23 10.60 -3.47
CA ARG A 14 -15.74 11.98 -3.55
C ARG A 14 -14.62 12.25 -2.54
N ASN A 15 -14.80 11.80 -1.29
CA ASN A 15 -13.78 11.94 -0.26
C ASN A 15 -12.51 11.14 -0.60
N ALA A 16 -12.65 9.92 -1.13
CA ALA A 16 -11.50 9.11 -1.56
C ALA A 16 -10.68 9.83 -2.63
N VAL A 17 -11.34 10.41 -3.63
CA VAL A 17 -10.69 11.15 -4.72
C VAL A 17 -9.98 12.40 -4.18
N PHE A 18 -10.64 13.20 -3.34
CA PHE A 18 -9.99 14.39 -2.77
C PHE A 18 -8.76 14.05 -1.93
N ILE A 19 -8.85 13.01 -1.09
CA ILE A 19 -7.72 12.58 -0.27
C ILE A 19 -6.60 12.02 -1.13
N ALA A 20 -6.92 11.21 -2.15
CA ALA A 20 -5.93 10.69 -3.09
C ALA A 20 -5.22 11.83 -3.85
N ILE A 21 -5.95 12.85 -4.31
CA ILE A 21 -5.35 14.02 -4.97
C ILE A 21 -4.40 14.75 -4.01
N ALA A 22 -4.82 15.00 -2.77
CA ALA A 22 -3.98 15.68 -1.78
C ALA A 22 -2.67 14.92 -1.52
N ILE A 23 -2.74 13.60 -1.32
CA ILE A 23 -1.55 12.74 -1.13
C ILE A 23 -0.68 12.76 -2.39
N PHE A 24 -1.29 12.69 -3.57
CA PHE A 24 -0.58 12.67 -4.86
C PHE A 24 0.22 13.95 -5.10
N VAL A 25 -0.39 15.12 -4.88
CA VAL A 25 0.28 16.41 -4.99
C VAL A 25 1.47 16.48 -4.01
N GLY A 26 1.27 16.04 -2.76
CA GLY A 26 2.34 15.98 -1.76
C GLY A 26 3.51 15.08 -2.18
N LEU A 27 3.22 13.89 -2.71
CA LEU A 27 4.25 12.95 -3.19
C LEU A 27 5.00 13.48 -4.41
N ILE A 28 4.33 14.17 -5.34
CA ILE A 28 5.00 14.80 -6.48
C ILE A 28 5.93 15.91 -6.02
N ILE A 29 5.45 16.82 -5.17
CA ILE A 29 6.28 17.91 -4.63
C ILE A 29 7.51 17.34 -3.94
N TRP A 30 7.32 16.31 -3.10
CA TRP A 30 8.42 15.61 -2.45
C TRP A 30 9.39 14.99 -3.47
N ALA A 31 8.91 14.27 -4.48
CA ALA A 31 9.75 13.62 -5.49
C ALA A 31 10.56 14.63 -6.33
N VAL A 32 9.97 15.79 -6.66
CA VAL A 32 10.66 16.87 -7.37
C VAL A 32 11.75 17.47 -6.48
N ASN A 33 11.44 17.83 -5.23
CA ASN A 33 12.42 18.39 -4.30
C ASN A 33 13.56 17.41 -4.01
N ALA A 34 13.24 16.14 -3.82
CA ALA A 34 14.19 15.04 -3.66
C ALA A 34 15.14 14.93 -4.87
N ARG A 35 14.62 15.12 -6.08
CA ARG A 35 15.42 15.09 -7.31
C ARG A 35 16.34 16.31 -7.43
N VAL A 36 15.84 17.50 -7.12
CA VAL A 36 16.63 18.76 -7.15
C VAL A 36 17.79 18.68 -6.16
N ALA A 37 17.51 18.33 -4.90
CA ALA A 37 18.54 18.18 -3.87
C ALA A 37 19.63 17.15 -4.24
N ALA A 38 19.26 16.12 -5.01
CA ALA A 38 20.19 15.10 -5.47
C ALA A 38 20.99 15.49 -6.73
N ILE A 39 20.63 16.57 -7.44
CA ILE A 39 21.45 17.14 -8.54
C ILE A 39 22.52 18.05 -7.94
N ASP A 40 22.16 18.84 -6.93
CA ASP A 40 23.06 19.74 -6.23
C ASP A 40 24.22 18.99 -5.55
N GLN A 41 23.98 17.75 -5.09
CA GLN A 41 25.01 16.93 -4.43
C GLN A 41 25.99 16.24 -5.40
N THR A 42 25.62 16.01 -6.67
CA THR A 42 26.44 15.22 -7.60
C THR A 42 27.30 16.06 -8.55
N ASN A 43 27.51 17.35 -8.25
CA ASN A 43 28.30 18.29 -9.07
C ASN A 43 27.93 18.23 -10.58
N GLY A 44 26.65 18.01 -10.90
CA GLY A 44 26.18 17.93 -12.28
C GLY A 44 26.46 16.61 -13.01
N ILE A 45 27.06 15.60 -12.38
CA ILE A 45 27.21 14.27 -12.99
C ILE A 45 25.84 13.58 -13.02
N PRO A 46 25.33 13.18 -14.21
CA PRO A 46 24.07 12.46 -14.31
C PRO A 46 24.20 11.11 -13.61
N SER A 47 23.42 10.95 -12.54
CA SER A 47 23.34 9.70 -11.78
C SER A 47 22.53 8.69 -12.61
N GLU A 48 23.22 7.73 -13.25
CA GLU A 48 22.61 6.71 -14.11
C GLU A 48 21.63 5.77 -13.37
N GLY A 49 21.62 5.82 -12.05
CA GLY A 49 20.59 5.20 -11.25
C GLY A 49 19.70 6.27 -10.65
N LYS A 50 18.65 6.73 -11.31
CA LYS A 50 17.54 7.42 -10.61
C LYS A 50 16.26 6.90 -11.20
N LEU A 51 15.26 6.67 -10.36
CA LEU A 51 13.95 6.23 -10.86
C LEU A 51 13.43 7.28 -11.85
N PRO A 52 13.11 6.90 -13.10
CA PRO A 52 12.62 7.85 -14.10
C PRO A 52 11.42 8.63 -13.56
N LEU A 53 11.37 9.94 -13.81
CA LEU A 53 10.31 10.81 -13.29
C LEU A 53 8.91 10.30 -13.68
N SER A 54 8.75 9.76 -14.89
CA SER A 54 7.52 9.13 -15.35
C SER A 54 7.06 7.98 -14.44
N ILE A 55 7.99 7.10 -14.06
CA ILE A 55 7.71 5.97 -13.15
C ILE A 55 7.42 6.49 -11.74
N ALA A 56 8.13 7.52 -11.28
CA ALA A 56 7.88 8.13 -9.97
C ALA A 56 6.47 8.76 -9.90
N ILE A 57 6.00 9.41 -10.97
CA ILE A 57 4.65 9.96 -11.07
C ILE A 57 3.61 8.84 -11.00
N ILE A 58 3.78 7.78 -11.80
CA ILE A 58 2.85 6.64 -11.81
C ILE A 58 2.82 5.95 -10.43
N ALA A 59 3.99 5.74 -9.84
CA ALA A 59 4.11 5.14 -8.50
C ALA A 59 3.44 6.02 -7.44
N SER A 60 3.63 7.35 -7.51
CA SER A 60 2.98 8.29 -6.60
C SER A 60 1.45 8.23 -6.74
N LEU A 61 0.94 8.14 -7.97
CA LEU A 61 -0.49 8.01 -8.22
C LEU A 61 -1.07 6.72 -7.59
N LEU A 62 -0.40 5.59 -7.80
CA LEU A 62 -0.83 4.29 -7.26
C LEU A 62 -0.84 4.27 -5.73
N VAL A 63 0.21 4.79 -5.09
CA VAL A 63 0.28 4.93 -3.62
C VAL A 63 -0.85 5.80 -3.11
N SER A 64 -1.06 6.96 -3.73
CA SER A 64 -2.10 7.90 -3.33
C SER A 64 -3.50 7.34 -3.46
N LEU A 65 -3.78 6.61 -4.54
CA LEU A 65 -5.06 5.94 -4.73
C LEU A 65 -5.28 4.86 -3.66
N ALA A 66 -4.26 4.07 -3.34
CA ALA A 66 -4.34 3.04 -2.32
C ALA A 66 -4.62 3.66 -0.93
N LEU A 67 -3.82 4.64 -0.52
CA LEU A 67 -3.97 5.33 0.77
C LEU A 67 -5.29 6.11 0.86
N GLY A 68 -5.66 6.85 -0.18
CA GLY A 68 -6.91 7.61 -0.23
C GLY A 68 -8.13 6.69 -0.10
N THR A 69 -8.07 5.50 -0.70
CA THR A 69 -9.12 4.50 -0.56
C THR A 69 -9.22 3.96 0.86
N ILE A 70 -8.09 3.58 1.49
CA ILE A 70 -8.08 3.12 2.88
C ILE A 70 -8.66 4.20 3.81
N PHE A 71 -8.19 5.44 3.65
CA PHE A 71 -8.61 6.55 4.52
C PHE A 71 -10.10 6.87 4.34
N SER A 72 -10.59 6.90 3.11
CA SER A 72 -12.02 7.10 2.85
C SER A 72 -12.87 5.97 3.42
N LEU A 73 -12.43 4.71 3.30
CA LEU A 73 -13.11 3.58 3.92
C LEU A 73 -13.10 3.69 5.45
N GLY A 74 -11.97 4.10 6.04
CA GLY A 74 -11.84 4.33 7.49
C GLY A 74 -12.82 5.40 8.00
N LEU A 75 -12.88 6.55 7.31
CA LEU A 75 -13.81 7.64 7.61
C LEU A 75 -15.27 7.20 7.46
N SER A 76 -15.59 6.52 6.37
CA SER A 76 -16.94 6.03 6.08
C SER A 76 -17.43 5.04 7.14
N ASN A 77 -16.51 4.31 7.75
CA ASN A 77 -16.80 3.35 8.79
C ASN A 77 -16.63 3.89 10.22
N ARG A 78 -16.27 5.16 10.43
CA ARG A 78 -15.89 5.75 11.75
C ARG A 78 -16.81 5.37 12.90
N LYS A 79 -18.13 5.38 12.69
CA LYS A 79 -19.13 5.05 13.72
C LYS A 79 -19.28 3.55 14.04
N ARG A 80 -18.61 2.67 13.28
CA ARG A 80 -18.77 1.19 13.33
C ARG A 80 -17.45 0.45 13.53
N TRP A 81 -16.39 1.10 14.00
CA TRP A 81 -15.05 0.50 14.11
C TRP A 81 -15.06 -0.82 14.88
N ARG A 82 -15.77 -0.90 16.01
CA ARG A 82 -15.87 -2.14 16.81
C ARG A 82 -16.38 -3.34 16.00
N ILE A 83 -17.35 -3.12 15.11
CA ILE A 83 -17.92 -4.17 14.25
C ILE A 83 -16.98 -4.49 13.07
N VAL A 84 -16.27 -3.47 12.57
CA VAL A 84 -15.34 -3.59 11.45
C VAL A 84 -14.08 -4.36 11.82
N PHE A 85 -13.57 -4.20 13.04
CA PHE A 85 -12.35 -4.90 13.49
C PHE A 85 -12.61 -6.24 14.18
N HIS A 86 -13.88 -6.63 14.34
CA HIS A 86 -14.22 -7.93 14.92
C HIS A 86 -13.59 -9.08 14.10
N PRO A 87 -12.94 -10.07 14.73
CA PRO A 87 -12.31 -11.16 14.02
C PRO A 87 -13.34 -11.97 13.22
N ASN A 88 -13.08 -12.12 11.92
CA ASN A 88 -13.85 -12.96 11.02
C ASN A 88 -12.87 -13.68 10.09
N ARG A 89 -13.13 -14.95 9.79
CA ARG A 89 -12.29 -15.78 8.90
C ARG A 89 -11.96 -15.07 7.59
N GLY A 90 -12.93 -14.39 6.96
CA GLY A 90 -12.70 -13.66 5.71
C GLY A 90 -11.75 -12.47 5.84
N ARG A 91 -11.75 -11.78 6.99
CA ARG A 91 -10.85 -10.64 7.29
C ARG A 91 -9.43 -11.14 7.55
N ILE A 92 -9.30 -12.22 8.30
CA ILE A 92 -8.01 -12.86 8.58
C ILE A 92 -7.40 -13.39 7.28
N PHE A 93 -8.19 -14.11 6.47
CA PHE A 93 -7.72 -14.65 5.19
C PHE A 93 -7.25 -13.55 4.22
N GLY A 94 -7.98 -12.44 4.13
CA GLY A 94 -7.55 -11.29 3.33
C GLY A 94 -6.24 -10.67 3.83
N ALA A 95 -6.04 -10.59 5.15
CA ALA A 95 -4.80 -10.08 5.73
C ALA A 95 -3.63 -11.01 5.40
N VAL A 96 -3.81 -12.32 5.58
CA VAL A 96 -2.81 -13.35 5.25
C VAL A 96 -2.43 -13.30 3.78
N ILE A 97 -3.40 -13.20 2.86
CA ILE A 97 -3.10 -13.07 1.42
C ILE A 97 -2.30 -11.80 1.13
N LEU A 98 -2.71 -10.65 1.68
CA LEU A 98 -1.97 -9.40 1.48
C LEU A 98 -0.54 -9.52 1.99
N SER A 99 -0.34 -10.11 3.17
CA SER A 99 0.97 -10.34 3.75
C SER A 99 1.83 -11.28 2.93
N PHE A 100 1.23 -12.36 2.43
CA PHE A 100 1.90 -13.32 1.57
C PHE A 100 2.36 -12.66 0.26
N LEU A 101 1.55 -11.75 -0.29
CA LEU A 101 1.87 -11.04 -1.52
C LEU A 101 2.66 -9.75 -1.29
N THR A 102 2.95 -9.36 -0.05
CA THR A 102 3.61 -8.08 0.24
C THR A 102 5.03 -8.08 -0.34
N PRO A 103 5.40 -7.07 -1.15
CA PRO A 103 6.78 -6.91 -1.59
C PRO A 103 7.65 -6.54 -0.39
N LEU A 104 8.75 -7.26 -0.18
CA LEU A 104 9.72 -7.01 0.89
C LEU A 104 10.88 -6.13 0.42
N GLN A 105 11.38 -6.43 -0.77
CA GLN A 105 12.51 -5.73 -1.38
C GLN A 105 12.37 -5.77 -2.89
N ILE A 106 13.14 -4.94 -3.58
CA ILE A 106 13.22 -4.96 -5.04
C ILE A 106 14.64 -5.32 -5.42
N PHE A 107 14.78 -6.38 -6.20
CA PHE A 107 16.05 -6.78 -6.78
C PHE A 107 15.93 -6.67 -8.30
N SER A 108 16.73 -5.81 -8.93
CA SER A 108 16.69 -5.58 -10.39
C SER A 108 15.29 -5.31 -10.94
N TYR A 109 14.54 -4.38 -10.31
CA TYR A 109 13.14 -4.03 -10.64
C TYR A 109 12.10 -5.14 -10.42
N VAL A 110 12.49 -6.30 -9.91
CA VAL A 110 11.57 -7.38 -9.55
C VAL A 110 11.30 -7.34 -8.04
N PRO A 111 10.04 -7.22 -7.60
CA PRO A 111 9.71 -7.33 -6.19
C PRO A 111 9.97 -8.76 -5.70
N MET A 112 10.78 -8.88 -4.67
CA MET A 112 10.84 -10.09 -3.88
C MET A 112 9.63 -10.13 -2.96
N ILE A 113 8.76 -11.11 -3.21
CA ILE A 113 7.49 -11.28 -2.51
C ILE A 113 7.71 -12.18 -1.29
N LEU A 114 7.14 -11.80 -0.15
CA LEU A 114 7.32 -12.49 1.13
C LEU A 114 6.94 -13.98 1.05
N GLY A 115 5.80 -14.29 0.44
CA GLY A 115 5.25 -15.64 0.37
C GLY A 115 6.11 -16.65 -0.40
N PRO A 116 6.44 -16.40 -1.69
CA PRO A 116 7.37 -17.25 -2.43
C PRO A 116 8.73 -17.39 -1.75
N THR A 117 9.22 -16.31 -1.12
CA THR A 117 10.45 -16.36 -0.31
C THR A 117 10.29 -17.34 0.85
N PHE A 118 9.17 -17.26 1.58
CA PHE A 118 8.84 -18.16 2.67
C PHE A 118 8.79 -19.62 2.23
N LEU A 119 8.19 -19.90 1.07
CA LEU A 119 8.12 -21.24 0.49
C LEU A 119 9.49 -21.77 0.04
N PHE A 120 10.33 -20.90 -0.53
CA PHE A 120 11.68 -21.28 -1.00
C PHE A 120 12.59 -21.72 0.15
N PHE A 121 12.41 -21.15 1.35
CA PHE A 121 13.20 -21.49 2.55
C PHE A 121 12.50 -22.47 3.49
N ILE A 122 11.54 -23.28 3.01
CA ILE A 122 10.74 -24.20 3.85
C ILE A 122 11.59 -25.17 4.69
N SER A 123 12.73 -25.62 4.18
CA SER A 123 13.61 -26.56 4.88
C SER A 123 14.40 -25.93 6.04
N ALA A 124 14.51 -24.60 6.07
CA ALA A 124 15.24 -23.85 7.08
C ALA A 124 14.61 -22.47 7.27
N VAL A 125 13.31 -22.42 7.59
CA VAL A 125 12.60 -21.14 7.72
C VAL A 125 13.24 -20.35 8.87
N PRO A 126 13.97 -19.26 8.59
CA PRO A 126 14.56 -18.46 9.64
C PRO A 126 13.43 -17.83 10.45
N LEU A 127 13.56 -17.81 11.78
CA LEU A 127 12.60 -17.19 12.70
C LEU A 127 12.20 -15.77 12.26
N ARG A 128 13.13 -15.04 11.64
CA ARG A 128 12.92 -13.70 11.08
C ARG A 128 11.82 -13.65 10.01
N LEU A 129 11.69 -14.66 9.15
CA LEU A 129 10.64 -14.71 8.14
C LEU A 129 9.26 -14.98 8.76
N ILE A 130 9.19 -15.83 9.79
CA ILE A 130 7.94 -16.08 10.53
C ILE A 130 7.48 -14.81 11.24
N VAL A 131 8.38 -14.17 11.99
CA VAL A 131 8.09 -12.91 12.68
C VAL A 131 7.70 -11.82 11.68
N GLY A 132 8.41 -11.70 10.56
CA GLY A 132 8.09 -10.77 9.48
C GLY A 132 6.70 -11.01 8.88
N PHE A 133 6.33 -12.27 8.65
CA PHE A 133 5.00 -12.63 8.16
C PHE A 133 3.89 -12.27 9.16
N LEU A 134 4.10 -12.58 10.44
CA LEU A 134 3.14 -12.26 11.50
C LEU A 134 2.93 -10.75 11.66
N LEU A 135 4.03 -9.98 11.67
CA LEU A 135 3.99 -8.52 11.73
C LEU A 135 3.32 -7.92 10.50
N SER A 136 3.64 -8.44 9.31
CA SER A 136 2.96 -8.06 8.07
C SER A 136 1.46 -8.34 8.15
N THR A 137 1.06 -9.51 8.67
CA THR A 137 -0.36 -9.89 8.81
C THR A 137 -1.08 -8.96 9.76
N LEU A 138 -0.43 -8.60 10.87
CA LEU A 138 -0.96 -7.63 11.82
C LEU A 138 -1.14 -6.25 11.19
N MET A 139 -0.17 -5.81 10.38
CA MET A 139 -0.21 -4.53 9.67
C MET A 139 -1.32 -4.50 8.60
N TRP A 140 -1.54 -5.60 7.88
CA TRP A 140 -2.56 -5.70 6.83
C TRP A 140 -3.95 -6.02 7.34
N TYR A 141 -4.09 -6.47 8.58
CA TYR A 141 -5.38 -6.81 9.17
C TYR A 141 -6.37 -5.63 9.16
N PRO A 142 -6.00 -4.40 9.56
CA PRO A 142 -6.88 -3.25 9.46
C PRO A 142 -7.37 -2.95 8.03
N VAL A 143 -6.48 -3.07 7.05
CA VAL A 143 -6.80 -2.83 5.63
C VAL A 143 -7.80 -3.88 5.14
N SER A 144 -7.54 -5.16 5.42
CA SER A 144 -8.46 -6.27 5.09
C SER A 144 -9.82 -6.09 5.75
N CYS A 145 -9.86 -5.68 7.02
CA CYS A 145 -11.10 -5.38 7.74
C CYS A 145 -11.94 -4.33 7.00
N LEU A 146 -11.32 -3.20 6.63
CA LEU A 146 -11.98 -2.10 5.93
C LEU A 146 -12.47 -2.49 4.54
N LEU A 147 -11.68 -3.24 3.77
CA LEU A 147 -12.06 -3.72 2.45
C LEU A 147 -13.25 -4.69 2.52
N VAL A 148 -13.20 -5.67 3.42
CA VAL A 148 -14.26 -6.68 3.56
C VAL A 148 -15.55 -6.07 4.10
N SER A 149 -15.48 -5.10 5.01
CA SER A 149 -16.68 -4.47 5.58
C SER A 149 -17.26 -3.36 4.70
N GLY A 150 -16.40 -2.57 4.06
CA GLY A 150 -16.79 -1.35 3.35
C GLY A 150 -17.29 -1.59 1.92
N VAL A 151 -16.86 -2.68 1.29
CA VAL A 151 -17.11 -2.92 -0.14
C VAL A 151 -18.10 -4.06 -0.32
N ARG A 152 -19.19 -3.84 -1.07
CA ARG A 152 -20.23 -4.88 -1.29
C ARG A 152 -19.90 -5.84 -2.43
N SER A 153 -19.37 -5.32 -3.54
CA SER A 153 -19.07 -6.12 -4.73
C SER A 153 -17.82 -6.98 -4.51
N ARG A 154 -17.91 -8.27 -4.85
CA ARG A 154 -16.76 -9.20 -4.78
C ARG A 154 -15.64 -8.76 -5.73
N LEU A 155 -16.00 -8.37 -6.96
CA LEU A 155 -15.03 -7.90 -7.96
C LEU A 155 -14.33 -6.63 -7.52
N LEU A 156 -15.06 -5.68 -6.92
CA LEU A 156 -14.46 -4.45 -6.43
C LEU A 156 -13.52 -4.70 -5.25
N ARG A 157 -13.80 -5.69 -4.40
CA ARG A 157 -12.84 -6.11 -3.37
C ARG A 157 -11.56 -6.59 -4.01
N VAL A 158 -11.63 -7.50 -4.98
CA VAL A 158 -10.42 -8.01 -5.66
C VAL A 158 -9.64 -6.89 -6.30
N ALA A 159 -10.29 -5.98 -7.03
CA ALA A 159 -9.64 -4.82 -7.64
C ALA A 159 -8.94 -3.93 -6.58
N LEU A 160 -9.57 -3.71 -5.42
CA LEU A 160 -8.98 -2.95 -4.34
C LEU A 160 -7.85 -3.69 -3.63
N PHE A 161 -7.93 -5.01 -3.49
CA PHE A 161 -6.83 -5.84 -3.01
C PHE A 161 -5.62 -5.73 -3.95
N SER A 162 -5.83 -5.82 -5.26
CA SER A 162 -4.79 -5.58 -6.27
C SER A 162 -4.24 -4.16 -6.19
N LEU A 163 -5.09 -3.15 -5.97
CA LEU A 163 -4.66 -1.77 -5.78
C LEU A 163 -3.79 -1.61 -4.53
N MET A 164 -4.10 -2.30 -3.42
CA MET A 164 -3.24 -2.27 -2.22
C MET A 164 -1.86 -2.86 -2.52
N TRP A 165 -1.83 -3.97 -3.25
CA TRP A 165 -0.57 -4.60 -3.66
C TRP A 165 0.27 -3.67 -4.54
N TRP A 166 -0.32 -3.12 -5.61
CA TRP A 166 0.34 -2.15 -6.48
C TRP A 166 0.78 -0.90 -5.72
N GLY A 167 -0.07 -0.38 -4.82
CA GLY A 167 0.26 0.76 -3.98
C GLY A 167 1.47 0.49 -3.06
N SER A 168 1.53 -0.66 -2.41
CA SER A 168 2.70 -1.04 -1.60
C SER A 168 3.96 -1.22 -2.43
N TYR A 169 3.85 -1.87 -3.59
CA TYR A 169 4.97 -2.02 -4.51
C TYR A 169 5.49 -0.66 -4.99
N SER A 170 4.60 0.23 -5.40
CA SER A 170 4.93 1.59 -5.80
C SER A 170 5.53 2.42 -4.66
N GLY A 171 5.03 2.28 -3.44
CA GLY A 171 5.61 2.96 -2.27
C GLY A 171 7.04 2.48 -1.98
N LEU A 172 7.27 1.18 -2.12
CA LEU A 172 8.58 0.57 -1.95
C LEU A 172 9.53 0.96 -3.09
N LEU A 173 9.05 1.06 -4.34
CA LEU A 173 9.78 1.63 -5.48
C LEU A 173 10.20 3.08 -5.19
N LEU A 174 9.29 3.94 -4.72
CA LEU A 174 9.61 5.33 -4.38
C LEU A 174 10.63 5.43 -3.25
N TYR A 175 10.51 4.55 -2.24
CA TYR A 175 11.41 4.53 -1.10
C TYR A 175 12.82 4.03 -1.46
N LEU A 176 12.92 2.86 -2.10
CA LEU A 176 14.20 2.26 -2.49
C LEU A 176 14.85 3.02 -3.64
N GLY A 177 14.05 3.46 -4.62
CA GLY A 177 14.49 4.32 -5.70
C GLY A 177 15.05 5.66 -5.27
N TYR A 178 14.91 6.04 -3.99
CA TYR A 178 15.59 7.17 -3.40
C TYR A 178 16.83 6.76 -2.60
N ARG A 179 16.83 5.56 -1.99
CA ARG A 179 17.92 5.07 -1.13
C ARG A 179 19.08 4.41 -1.88
N VAL A 180 18.82 3.67 -2.96
CA VAL A 180 19.85 2.96 -3.74
C VAL A 180 20.85 3.94 -4.38
N PHE A 181 20.52 5.22 -4.46
CA PHE A 181 21.31 6.23 -5.17
C PHE A 181 21.89 7.32 -4.26
N ARG A 182 21.87 7.06 -2.95
CA ARG A 182 22.51 7.90 -1.93
C ARG A 182 23.79 7.28 -1.34
N MET A 183 24.12 6.05 -1.75
CA MET A 183 25.40 5.40 -1.50
C MET A 183 26.28 5.59 -2.72
#